data_AF-A0A814N0K3-F1
#
_entry.id   AF-A0A814N0K3-F1
#
_cell.length_a   1.000
_cell.length_b   1.000
_cell.length_c   1.000
_cell.angle_alpha   90.00
_cell.angle_beta   90.00
_cell.angle_gamma   90.00
#
_symmetry.space_group_name_H-M   'P 1'
#
loop_
_entity.id
_entity.type
_entity.pdbx_description
1 polymer ?
#
loop_
_entity_poly.entity_id
_entity_poly.type
_entity_poly.pdbx_seq_one_letter_code
_entity_poly.pdbx_strand_id
1 'polypeptide(L)'
;MTLEPEQISLLLNNKGCEHALYLSYICENLRQFGDYSLVTNRLTTYPQTIEELLNVLLNEVYSVINNQSLVDAFFKLLLISNVGLLESDIVNILQHFMNKTINENNQIVVNRMTWSTLQRQMKTFLDTTWMDGHQLVIYRHAVLEQILRKRCLKENTDEIRSIHSFMADFYLKHSTIKDFSSRRVPYHYEEAHMYKELVAYLRSSESRGISRIDRQAYLRRRRCTKIIPNIDNPFNQRAYLCHICAMQFKLGPFTMAKSSCLICSNMIIGGNMTQTNAFKREARLCQKHGSIGYPNSIQCVVCKSLQPKPTGTATKITDPVPLNICFDCWCAGGAAPRCCGFELD
;
A
#
# COMPACT_ATOMS: atom_id res chain seq x y z
N MET A 1 -2.62 -7.72 44.04
CA MET A 1 -1.45 -8.61 43.89
C MET A 1 -0.23 -7.78 44.24
N THR A 2 0.54 -8.20 45.24
CA THR A 2 1.67 -7.41 45.77
C THR A 2 2.87 -8.34 45.81
N LEU A 3 3.98 -7.94 45.17
CA LEU A 3 5.23 -8.69 45.21
C LEU A 3 5.85 -8.57 46.61
N GLU A 4 6.53 -9.63 47.06
CA GLU A 4 7.29 -9.59 48.30
C GLU A 4 8.52 -8.69 48.16
N PRO A 5 9.05 -8.09 49.25
CA PRO A 5 10.21 -7.19 49.19
C PRO A 5 11.44 -7.82 48.50
N GLU A 6 11.66 -9.12 48.69
CA GLU A 6 12.74 -9.87 48.05
C GLU A 6 12.54 -9.98 46.53
N GLN A 7 11.31 -10.23 46.08
CA GLN A 7 10.95 -10.31 44.66
C GLN A 7 11.07 -8.94 43.98
N ILE A 8 10.68 -7.86 44.68
CA ILE A 8 10.89 -6.50 44.20
C ILE A 8 12.38 -6.21 44.05
N SER A 9 13.19 -6.58 45.04
CA SER A 9 14.63 -6.39 45.01
C SER A 9 15.29 -7.18 43.86
N LEU A 10 14.88 -8.44 43.65
CA LEU A 10 15.33 -9.26 42.51
C LEU A 10 14.98 -8.62 41.17
N LEU A 11 13.76 -8.10 41.03
CA LEU A 11 13.34 -7.40 39.82
C LEU A 11 14.17 -6.13 39.59
N LEU A 12 14.29 -5.26 40.58
CA LEU A 12 15.00 -3.98 40.45
C LEU A 12 16.51 -4.14 40.24
N ASN A 13 17.10 -5.26 40.68
CA ASN A 13 18.50 -5.58 40.43
C ASN A 13 18.78 -6.10 39.01
N ASN A 14 17.76 -6.40 38.22
CA ASN A 14 17.95 -6.78 36.82
C ASN A 14 18.25 -5.53 35.98
N LYS A 15 19.38 -5.51 35.27
CA LYS A 15 19.79 -4.38 34.40
C LYS A 15 18.72 -3.96 33.40
N GLY A 16 17.92 -4.90 32.91
CA GLY A 16 16.83 -4.60 31.97
C GLY A 16 15.79 -3.63 32.56
N CYS A 17 15.61 -3.65 33.88
CA CYS A 17 14.63 -2.82 34.60
C CYS A 17 14.98 -1.34 34.65
N GLU A 18 16.19 -0.94 34.26
CA GLU A 18 16.52 0.47 34.00
C GLU A 18 15.67 1.05 32.86
N HIS A 19 15.15 0.20 31.97
CA HIS A 19 14.29 0.59 30.86
C HIS A 19 12.80 0.40 31.22
N ALA A 20 12.02 1.49 31.26
CA ALA A 20 10.61 1.45 31.67
C ALA A 20 9.74 0.44 30.87
N LEU A 21 10.02 0.28 29.57
CA LEU A 21 9.30 -0.70 28.73
C LEU A 21 9.57 -2.15 29.16
N TYR A 22 10.79 -2.48 29.59
CA TYR A 22 11.14 -3.81 30.07
C TYR A 22 10.33 -4.16 31.32
N LEU A 23 10.27 -3.22 32.28
CA LEU A 23 9.42 -3.34 33.47
C LEU A 23 7.95 -3.53 33.11
N SER A 24 7.43 -2.75 32.14
CA SER A 24 6.04 -2.89 31.69
C SER A 24 5.74 -4.30 31.17
N TYR A 25 6.64 -4.89 30.38
CA TYR A 25 6.48 -6.26 29.88
C TYR A 25 6.55 -7.31 30.98
N ILE A 26 7.49 -7.19 31.93
CA ILE A 26 7.57 -8.13 33.05
C ILE A 26 6.32 -8.03 33.92
N CYS A 27 5.90 -6.83 34.30
CA CYS A 27 4.72 -6.64 35.14
C CYS A 27 3.47 -7.26 34.48
N GLU A 28 3.31 -7.07 33.18
CA GLU A 28 2.20 -7.64 32.44
C GLU A 28 2.32 -9.17 32.27
N ASN A 29 3.53 -9.72 32.08
CA ASN A 29 3.72 -11.19 32.05
C ASN A 29 3.46 -11.83 33.42
N LEU A 30 3.96 -11.23 34.51
CA LEU A 30 3.70 -11.69 35.88
C LEU A 30 2.21 -11.64 36.22
N ARG A 31 1.48 -10.63 35.72
CA ARG A 31 0.03 -10.53 35.85
C ARG A 31 -0.70 -11.70 35.16
N GLN A 32 -0.12 -12.27 34.11
CA GLN A 32 -0.68 -13.38 33.34
C GLN A 32 -0.22 -14.77 33.83
N PHE A 33 0.93 -14.84 34.51
CA PHE A 33 1.58 -16.09 34.93
C PHE A 33 0.75 -16.92 35.92
N GLY A 34 0.00 -16.28 36.82
CA GLY A 34 -1.03 -16.92 37.65
C GLY A 34 -0.53 -17.82 38.80
N ASP A 35 0.65 -18.44 38.69
CA ASP A 35 1.25 -19.28 39.75
C ASP A 35 2.29 -18.50 40.57
N TYR A 36 1.88 -18.06 41.76
CA TYR A 36 2.70 -17.25 42.65
C TYR A 36 3.89 -18.00 43.24
N SER A 37 3.79 -19.33 43.40
CA SER A 37 4.84 -20.13 44.03
C SER A 37 6.12 -20.18 43.20
N LEU A 38 6.00 -19.98 41.89
CA LEU A 38 7.11 -20.01 40.93
C LEU A 38 7.62 -18.63 40.53
N VAL A 39 7.05 -17.54 41.06
CA VAL A 39 7.42 -16.16 40.67
C VAL A 39 8.88 -15.85 40.94
N THR A 40 9.43 -16.27 42.09
CA THR A 40 10.84 -16.04 42.42
C THR A 40 11.77 -16.76 41.43
N ASN A 41 11.48 -18.03 41.10
CA ASN A 41 12.23 -18.78 40.10
C ASN A 41 12.09 -18.17 38.70
N ARG A 42 10.93 -17.60 38.39
CA ARG A 42 10.70 -16.93 37.12
C ARG A 42 11.50 -15.64 37.00
N LEU A 43 11.51 -14.82 38.05
CA LEU A 43 12.25 -13.56 38.09
C LEU A 43 13.75 -13.74 37.86
N THR A 44 14.34 -14.83 38.36
CA THR A 44 15.77 -15.14 38.15
C THR A 44 16.09 -15.58 36.72
N THR A 45 15.10 -16.04 35.95
CA THR A 45 15.28 -16.47 34.55
C THR A 45 15.13 -15.33 33.53
N TYR A 46 14.67 -14.15 33.94
CA TYR A 46 14.48 -13.06 32.98
C TYR A 46 15.81 -12.53 32.45
N PRO A 47 15.93 -12.38 31.13
CA PRO A 47 17.18 -11.93 30.50
C PRO A 47 17.45 -10.45 30.80
N GLN A 48 18.68 -9.99 30.63
CA GLN A 48 19.08 -8.64 31.04
C GLN A 48 18.77 -7.56 30.00
N THR A 49 18.33 -7.94 28.80
CA THR A 49 18.00 -7.00 27.71
C THR A 49 16.54 -7.12 27.29
N ILE A 50 15.99 -6.01 26.77
CA ILE A 50 14.62 -5.98 26.26
C ILE A 50 14.42 -6.88 25.04
N GLU A 51 15.43 -7.00 24.17
CA GLU A 51 15.34 -7.82 22.97
C GLU A 51 15.26 -9.31 23.33
N GLU A 52 16.09 -9.76 24.26
CA GLU A 52 16.03 -11.13 24.77
C GLU A 52 14.72 -11.39 25.51
N LEU A 53 14.24 -10.44 26.34
CA LEU A 53 12.98 -10.57 27.05
C LEU A 53 11.83 -10.76 26.05
N LEU A 54 11.75 -9.91 25.04
CA LEU A 54 10.73 -10.00 24.01
C LEU A 54 10.80 -11.33 23.25
N ASN A 55 12.00 -11.86 22.98
CA ASN A 55 12.14 -13.18 22.36
C ASN A 55 11.62 -14.32 23.26
N VAL A 56 11.92 -14.28 24.56
CA VAL A 56 11.40 -15.24 25.55
C VAL A 56 9.87 -15.18 25.59
N LEU A 57 9.30 -13.98 25.75
CA LEU A 57 7.85 -13.79 25.84
C LEU A 57 7.13 -14.17 24.54
N LEU A 58 7.74 -13.90 23.37
CA LEU A 58 7.20 -14.35 22.09
C LEU A 58 7.19 -15.88 22.00
N ASN A 59 8.29 -16.55 22.37
CA ASN A 59 8.37 -18.01 22.36
C ASN A 59 7.29 -18.66 23.23
N GLU A 60 6.95 -18.02 24.36
CA GLU A 60 5.85 -18.47 25.20
C GLU A 60 4.50 -18.35 24.50
N VAL A 61 4.24 -17.24 23.81
CA VAL A 61 3.04 -17.11 22.98
C VAL A 61 2.97 -18.20 21.91
N TYR A 62 4.09 -18.49 21.23
CA TYR A 62 4.16 -19.59 20.27
C TYR A 62 3.91 -20.96 20.92
N SER A 63 4.35 -21.18 22.16
CA SER A 63 4.13 -22.45 22.86
C SER A 63 2.68 -22.66 23.30
N VAL A 64 1.97 -21.57 23.66
CA VAL A 64 0.57 -21.62 24.09
C VAL A 64 -0.37 -21.76 22.89
N ILE A 65 0.00 -21.17 21.75
CA ILE A 65 -0.78 -21.24 20.53
C ILE A 65 -0.32 -22.47 19.75
N ASN A 66 -1.12 -23.55 19.77
CA ASN A 66 -0.88 -24.81 19.05
C ASN A 66 -0.86 -24.69 17.50
N ASN A 67 -0.58 -23.51 16.95
CA ASN A 67 -0.49 -23.22 15.53
C ASN A 67 0.50 -22.07 15.28
N GLN A 68 1.79 -22.41 15.24
CA GLN A 68 2.87 -21.45 14.99
C GLN A 68 2.69 -20.70 13.66
N SER A 69 2.27 -21.39 12.60
CA SER A 69 2.07 -20.81 11.28
C SER A 69 1.03 -19.67 11.29
N LEU A 70 0.00 -19.78 12.12
CA LEU A 70 -1.01 -18.72 12.27
C LEU A 70 -0.43 -17.48 12.94
N VAL A 71 0.39 -17.65 13.98
CA VAL A 71 1.04 -16.55 14.69
C VAL A 71 2.03 -15.83 13.76
N ASP A 72 2.83 -16.60 13.03
CA ASP A 72 3.76 -16.08 12.02
C ASP A 72 3.01 -15.32 10.92
N ALA A 73 1.92 -15.88 10.39
CA ALA A 73 1.09 -15.23 9.39
C ALA A 73 0.53 -13.89 9.90
N PHE A 74 -0.01 -13.86 11.12
CA PHE A 74 -0.52 -12.63 11.72
C PHE A 74 0.55 -11.55 11.83
N PHE A 75 1.73 -11.90 12.36
CA PHE A 75 2.81 -10.92 12.48
C PHE A 75 3.33 -10.46 11.12
N LYS A 76 3.49 -11.35 10.13
CA LYS A 76 3.88 -10.97 8.77
C LYS A 76 2.91 -9.97 8.15
N LEU A 77 1.61 -10.22 8.26
CA LEU A 77 0.57 -9.33 7.74
C LEU A 77 0.57 -7.98 8.46
N LEU A 78 0.73 -7.99 9.79
CA LEU A 78 0.76 -6.77 10.59
C LEU A 78 2.01 -5.92 10.28
N LEU A 79 3.19 -6.53 10.18
CA LEU A 79 4.45 -5.87 9.75
C LEU A 79 4.33 -5.16 8.40
N ILE A 80 3.55 -5.74 7.48
CA ILE A 80 3.41 -5.27 6.10
C ILE A 80 2.30 -4.23 5.95
N SER A 81 1.34 -4.17 6.88
CA SER A 81 0.12 -3.36 6.79
C SER A 81 0.31 -1.82 6.80
N ASN A 82 1.53 -1.31 6.98
CA ASN A 82 1.92 0.11 7.10
C ASN A 82 1.31 0.86 8.31
N VAL A 83 0.00 0.77 8.48
CA VAL A 83 -0.78 1.51 9.49
C VAL A 83 -1.48 0.61 10.51
N GLY A 84 -1.44 -0.71 10.32
CA GLY A 84 -2.20 -1.67 11.12
C GLY A 84 -3.26 -2.41 10.33
N LEU A 85 -3.87 -3.41 10.97
CA LEU A 85 -4.93 -4.24 10.40
C LEU A 85 -6.29 -3.88 11.01
N LEU A 86 -7.34 -3.80 10.19
CA LEU A 86 -8.70 -3.60 10.65
C LEU A 86 -9.18 -4.80 11.48
N GLU A 87 -9.62 -4.56 12.71
CA GLU A 87 -10.12 -5.62 13.58
C GLU A 87 -11.33 -6.37 12.99
N SER A 88 -12.14 -5.68 12.18
CA SER A 88 -13.25 -6.28 11.44
C SER A 88 -12.78 -7.29 10.38
N ASP A 89 -11.63 -7.04 9.75
CA ASP A 89 -11.11 -7.83 8.62
C ASP A 89 -10.05 -8.87 9.02
N ILE A 90 -9.42 -8.77 10.20
CA ILE A 90 -8.29 -9.65 10.59
C ILE A 90 -8.60 -11.14 10.42
N VAL A 91 -9.77 -11.61 10.86
CA VAL A 91 -10.18 -13.02 10.71
C VAL A 91 -10.21 -13.43 9.24
N ASN A 92 -10.79 -12.58 8.39
CA ASN A 92 -10.90 -12.84 6.95
C ASN A 92 -9.52 -12.79 6.28
N ILE A 93 -8.69 -11.79 6.61
CA ILE A 93 -7.32 -11.67 6.08
C ILE A 93 -6.53 -12.92 6.42
N LEU A 94 -6.54 -13.34 7.68
CA LEU A 94 -5.83 -14.53 8.13
C LEU A 94 -6.35 -15.79 7.43
N GLN A 95 -7.66 -15.98 7.35
CA GLN A 95 -8.26 -17.13 6.65
C GLN A 95 -7.80 -17.20 5.19
N HIS A 96 -7.90 -16.09 4.45
CA HIS A 96 -7.49 -16.03 3.04
C HIS A 96 -5.99 -16.21 2.86
N PHE A 97 -5.17 -15.64 3.75
CA PHE A 97 -3.72 -15.76 3.68
C PHE A 97 -3.25 -17.20 3.95
N MET A 98 -3.82 -17.82 4.99
CA MET A 98 -3.50 -19.20 5.35
C MET A 98 -3.92 -20.18 4.25
N ASN A 99 -5.11 -20.01 3.66
CA ASN A 99 -5.56 -20.85 2.55
C ASN A 99 -4.71 -20.68 1.28
N LYS A 100 -4.11 -19.50 1.07
CA LYS A 100 -3.21 -19.26 -0.06
C LYS A 100 -1.81 -19.86 0.17
N THR A 101 -1.36 -19.90 1.43
CA THR A 101 0.01 -20.32 1.80
C THR A 101 0.12 -21.80 2.15
N ILE A 102 -0.96 -22.40 2.66
CA ILE A 102 -1.01 -23.82 3.05
C ILE A 102 -1.80 -24.58 1.99
N ASN A 103 -1.12 -25.52 1.32
CA ASN A 103 -1.71 -26.39 0.28
C ASN A 103 -3.01 -27.08 0.76
N GLU A 104 -3.89 -27.34 -0.21
CA GLU A 104 -5.33 -27.68 -0.12
C GLU A 104 -5.76 -28.75 0.90
N ASN A 105 -4.84 -29.54 1.44
CA ASN A 105 -5.14 -30.68 2.30
C ASN A 105 -5.29 -30.34 3.80
N ASN A 106 -4.84 -29.16 4.25
CA ASN A 106 -4.96 -28.72 5.65
C ASN A 106 -5.56 -27.31 5.74
N GLN A 107 -6.84 -27.18 5.39
CA GLN A 107 -7.56 -25.92 5.58
C GLN A 107 -7.60 -25.54 7.05
N ILE A 108 -6.85 -24.50 7.41
CA ILE A 108 -6.88 -23.94 8.75
C ILE A 108 -8.10 -23.04 8.85
N VAL A 109 -9.06 -23.41 9.69
CA VAL A 109 -10.24 -22.58 9.97
C VAL A 109 -9.87 -21.53 11.00
N VAL A 110 -9.76 -20.28 10.55
CA VAL A 110 -9.59 -19.11 11.42
C VAL A 110 -10.97 -18.54 11.71
N ASN A 111 -11.46 -18.81 12.92
CA ASN A 111 -12.73 -18.26 13.39
C ASN A 111 -12.50 -17.18 14.45
N ARG A 112 -13.59 -16.52 14.89
CA ARG A 112 -13.53 -15.47 15.93
C ARG A 112 -12.96 -15.98 17.26
N MET A 113 -13.17 -17.25 17.63
CA MET A 113 -12.60 -17.83 18.85
C MET A 113 -11.09 -18.01 18.76
N THR A 114 -10.59 -18.45 17.60
CA THR A 114 -9.15 -18.52 17.30
C THR A 114 -8.53 -17.13 17.40
N TRP A 115 -9.16 -16.11 16.80
CA TRP A 115 -8.70 -14.73 16.90
C TRP A 115 -8.73 -14.20 18.35
N SER A 116 -9.82 -14.39 19.09
CA SER A 116 -9.90 -13.94 20.50
C SER A 116 -8.83 -14.58 21.38
N THR A 117 -8.49 -15.85 21.13
CA THR A 117 -7.41 -16.54 21.83
C THR A 117 -6.07 -15.93 21.48
N LEU A 118 -5.80 -15.75 20.19
CA LEU A 118 -4.58 -15.12 19.67
C LEU A 118 -4.41 -13.69 20.21
N GLN A 119 -5.45 -12.85 20.14
CA GLN A 119 -5.47 -11.49 20.68
C GLN A 119 -5.22 -11.45 22.19
N ARG A 120 -5.82 -12.37 22.96
CA ARG A 120 -5.60 -12.47 24.41
C ARG A 120 -4.13 -12.76 24.74
N GLN A 121 -3.52 -13.73 24.06
CA GLN A 121 -2.11 -14.08 24.27
C GLN A 121 -1.17 -12.95 23.83
N MET A 122 -1.56 -12.18 22.81
CA MET A 122 -0.75 -11.07 22.30
C MET A 122 -1.11 -9.70 22.87
N LYS A 123 -1.97 -9.63 23.89
CA LYS A 123 -2.44 -8.36 24.47
C LYS A 123 -1.29 -7.49 24.99
N THR A 124 -0.18 -8.10 25.39
CA THR A 124 1.04 -7.39 25.83
C THR A 124 1.74 -6.65 24.70
N PHE A 125 1.63 -7.18 23.48
CA PHE A 125 2.37 -6.77 22.30
C PHE A 125 1.59 -5.85 21.37
N LEU A 126 0.27 -5.96 21.43
CA LEU A 126 -0.65 -5.25 20.55
C LEU A 126 -1.32 -4.09 21.26
N ASP A 127 -1.66 -3.09 20.46
CA ASP A 127 -2.52 -2.00 20.87
C ASP A 127 -3.64 -1.81 19.85
N THR A 128 -4.66 -1.07 20.24
CA THR A 128 -5.75 -0.68 19.34
C THR A 128 -5.82 0.82 19.20
N THR A 129 -5.93 1.28 17.95
CA THR A 129 -6.06 2.70 17.62
C THR A 129 -7.27 2.94 16.73
N TRP A 130 -7.77 4.17 16.71
CA TRP A 130 -8.90 4.56 15.88
C TRP A 130 -8.43 5.42 14.71
N MET A 131 -8.70 4.99 13.48
CA MET A 131 -8.43 5.77 12.28
C MET A 131 -9.61 5.68 11.32
N ASP A 132 -10.01 6.82 10.75
CA ASP A 132 -11.13 6.92 9.80
C ASP A 132 -12.45 6.33 10.37
N GLY A 133 -12.64 6.35 11.70
CA GLY A 133 -13.82 5.76 12.37
C GLY A 133 -13.77 4.25 12.59
N HIS A 134 -12.61 3.63 12.38
CA HIS A 134 -12.44 2.19 12.51
C HIS A 134 -11.30 1.82 13.47
N GLN A 135 -11.47 0.70 14.16
CA GLN A 135 -10.48 0.17 15.10
C GLN A 135 -9.43 -0.66 14.35
N LEU A 136 -8.17 -0.30 14.57
CA LEU A 136 -6.99 -0.94 14.01
C LEU A 136 -6.19 -1.61 15.10
N VAL A 137 -5.67 -2.78 14.78
CA VAL A 137 -4.67 -3.48 15.57
C VAL A 137 -3.29 -3.07 15.07
N ILE A 138 -2.45 -2.60 15.98
CA ILE A 138 -1.08 -2.16 15.73
C ILE A 138 -0.13 -2.78 16.76
N TYR A 139 1.18 -2.65 16.53
CA TYR A 139 2.17 -2.92 17.57
C TYR A 139 2.12 -1.83 18.62
N ARG A 140 2.22 -2.22 19.89
CA ARG A 140 2.30 -1.24 20.99
C ARG A 140 3.62 -0.46 20.97
N HIS A 141 4.71 -1.10 20.54
CA HIS A 141 6.05 -0.50 20.54
C HIS A 141 6.86 -0.86 19.29
N ALA A 142 7.58 0.13 18.75
CA ALA A 142 8.43 -0.04 17.56
C ALA A 142 9.57 -1.06 17.74
N VAL A 143 10.09 -1.23 18.97
CA VAL A 143 11.14 -2.22 19.28
C VAL A 143 10.66 -3.64 18.95
N LEU A 144 9.41 -3.95 19.26
CA LEU A 144 8.81 -5.24 18.92
C LEU A 144 8.73 -5.45 17.41
N GLU A 145 8.34 -4.40 16.66
CA GLU A 145 8.29 -4.45 15.20
C GLU A 145 9.66 -4.81 14.61
N GLN A 146 10.74 -4.20 15.13
CA GLN A 146 12.11 -4.48 14.67
C GLN A 146 12.52 -5.94 14.92
N ILE A 147 12.20 -6.48 16.09
CA ILE A 147 12.50 -7.88 16.45
C ILE A 147 11.69 -8.84 15.56
N LEU A 148 10.39 -8.59 15.41
CA LEU A 148 9.52 -9.41 14.56
C LEU A 148 9.91 -9.33 13.09
N ARG A 149 10.37 -8.16 12.60
CA ARG A 149 10.88 -8.02 11.23
C ARG A 149 12.08 -8.93 10.98
N LYS A 150 13.05 -8.95 11.91
CA LYS A 150 14.22 -9.85 11.85
C LYS A 150 13.80 -11.33 11.91
N ARG A 151 12.83 -11.67 12.76
CA ARG A 151 12.38 -13.05 13.00
C ARG A 151 11.50 -13.60 11.87
N CYS A 152 10.50 -12.85 11.44
CA CYS A 152 9.43 -13.32 10.57
C CYS A 152 9.68 -13.06 9.08
N LEU A 153 10.38 -11.98 8.70
CA LEU A 153 10.53 -11.59 7.28
C LEU A 153 11.89 -11.93 6.66
N LYS A 154 12.88 -12.41 7.45
CA LYS A 154 14.20 -12.95 7.02
C LYS A 154 14.84 -12.28 5.77
N GLU A 155 14.66 -10.97 5.60
CA GLU A 155 15.07 -10.20 4.40
C GLU A 155 14.71 -10.85 3.04
N ASN A 156 13.70 -11.73 3.00
CA ASN A 156 13.29 -12.40 1.77
C ASN A 156 12.39 -11.47 0.95
N THR A 157 13.01 -10.76 -0.01
CA THR A 157 12.32 -9.76 -0.82
C THR A 157 11.14 -10.33 -1.61
N ASP A 158 11.25 -11.57 -2.10
CA ASP A 158 10.19 -12.16 -2.93
C ASP A 158 9.00 -12.62 -2.09
N GLU A 159 9.25 -13.16 -0.89
CA GLU A 159 8.19 -13.44 0.07
C GLU A 159 7.47 -12.15 0.48
N ILE A 160 8.22 -11.10 0.83
CA ILE A 160 7.65 -9.80 1.19
C ILE A 160 6.77 -9.27 0.05
N ARG A 161 7.26 -9.27 -1.19
CA ARG A 161 6.49 -8.86 -2.38
C ARG A 161 5.22 -9.69 -2.55
N SER A 162 5.30 -11.00 -2.35
CA SER A 162 4.14 -11.90 -2.47
C SER A 162 3.05 -11.58 -1.42
N ILE A 163 3.45 -11.18 -0.21
CA ILE A 163 2.52 -10.79 0.85
C ILE A 163 1.91 -9.42 0.54
N HIS A 164 2.69 -8.45 0.04
CA HIS A 164 2.15 -7.18 -0.42
C HIS A 164 1.16 -7.37 -1.57
N SER A 165 1.48 -8.23 -2.55
CA SER A 165 0.55 -8.59 -3.63
C SER A 165 -0.75 -9.18 -3.08
N PHE A 166 -0.66 -10.11 -2.13
CA PHE A 166 -1.82 -10.66 -1.43
C PHE A 166 -2.65 -9.58 -0.72
N MET A 167 -2.01 -8.66 -0.01
CA MET A 167 -2.71 -7.59 0.73
C MET A 167 -3.45 -6.65 -0.24
N ALA A 168 -2.85 -6.30 -1.37
CA ALA A 168 -3.51 -5.50 -2.40
C ALA A 168 -4.75 -6.21 -2.95
N ASP A 169 -4.63 -7.49 -3.29
CA ASP A 169 -5.73 -8.33 -3.76
C ASP A 169 -6.86 -8.44 -2.73
N PHE A 170 -6.50 -8.66 -1.46
CA PHE A 170 -7.45 -8.77 -0.36
C PHE A 170 -8.22 -7.47 -0.19
N TYR A 171 -7.53 -6.32 -0.11
CA TYR A 171 -8.18 -5.03 0.08
C TYR A 171 -9.11 -4.67 -1.08
N LEU A 172 -8.74 -5.06 -2.30
CA LEU A 172 -9.58 -4.84 -3.48
C LEU A 172 -10.85 -5.70 -3.44
N LYS A 173 -10.70 -7.01 -3.20
CA LYS A 173 -11.76 -8.01 -3.40
C LYS A 173 -12.59 -8.29 -2.14
N HIS A 174 -11.95 -8.39 -0.98
CA HIS A 174 -12.53 -9.02 0.21
C HIS A 174 -12.74 -8.08 1.41
N SER A 175 -12.08 -6.91 1.45
CA SER A 175 -12.24 -6.02 2.59
C SER A 175 -13.67 -5.48 2.75
N THR A 176 -14.10 -5.41 4.01
CA THR A 176 -15.43 -4.91 4.41
C THR A 176 -15.57 -3.41 4.24
N ILE A 177 -14.49 -2.63 4.44
CA ILE A 177 -14.52 -1.17 4.43
C ILE A 177 -13.78 -0.66 3.19
N LYS A 178 -14.54 -0.35 2.13
CA LYS A 178 -13.98 0.05 0.83
C LYS A 178 -13.18 1.35 0.89
N ASP A 179 -13.62 2.35 1.64
CA ASP A 179 -12.91 3.63 1.73
C ASP A 179 -11.55 3.49 2.40
N PHE A 180 -11.50 2.76 3.53
CA PHE A 180 -10.25 2.41 4.19
C PHE A 180 -9.32 1.69 3.22
N SER A 181 -9.79 0.61 2.60
CA SER A 181 -9.01 -0.26 1.73
C SER A 181 -8.51 0.44 0.48
N SER A 182 -9.32 1.36 -0.09
CA SER A 182 -8.97 2.06 -1.31
C SER A 182 -7.67 2.86 -1.23
N ARG A 183 -7.37 3.40 -0.04
CA ARG A 183 -6.14 4.18 0.20
C ARG A 183 -4.90 3.30 0.41
N ARG A 184 -5.07 1.99 0.68
CA ARG A 184 -3.99 1.06 1.07
C ARG A 184 -3.54 0.18 -0.10
N VAL A 185 -4.45 -0.12 -1.03
CA VAL A 185 -4.13 -0.84 -2.28
C VAL A 185 -2.92 -0.25 -3.03
N PRO A 186 -2.78 1.08 -3.22
CA PRO A 186 -1.65 1.65 -3.97
C PRO A 186 -0.29 1.39 -3.31
N TYR A 187 -0.24 1.51 -1.98
CA TYR A 187 0.97 1.22 -1.20
C TYR A 187 1.40 -0.22 -1.42
N HIS A 188 0.46 -1.17 -1.28
CA HIS A 188 0.77 -2.58 -1.46
C HIS A 188 1.17 -2.95 -2.90
N TYR A 189 0.53 -2.38 -3.93
CA TYR A 189 1.00 -2.59 -5.30
C TYR A 189 2.38 -1.99 -5.56
N GLU A 190 2.71 -0.84 -4.97
CA GLU A 190 4.03 -0.23 -5.13
C GLU A 190 5.14 -1.08 -4.51
N GLU A 191 4.94 -1.55 -3.27
CA GLU A 191 5.89 -2.42 -2.57
C GLU A 191 5.98 -3.83 -3.19
N ALA A 192 4.89 -4.32 -3.80
CA ALA A 192 4.90 -5.56 -4.58
C ALA A 192 5.53 -5.43 -5.97
N HIS A 193 5.96 -4.22 -6.38
CA HIS A 193 6.41 -3.91 -7.74
C HIS A 193 5.38 -4.21 -8.85
N MET A 194 4.09 -4.19 -8.52
CA MET A 194 2.98 -4.41 -9.46
C MET A 194 2.55 -3.08 -10.09
N TYR A 195 3.46 -2.44 -10.83
CA TYR A 195 3.27 -1.06 -11.31
C TYR A 195 2.17 -0.92 -12.35
N LYS A 196 1.98 -1.94 -13.18
CA LYS A 196 0.89 -1.96 -14.18
C LYS A 196 -0.47 -1.95 -13.48
N GLU A 197 -0.63 -2.79 -12.47
CA GLU A 197 -1.83 -2.92 -11.66
C GLU A 197 -2.06 -1.66 -10.82
N LEU A 198 -0.99 -1.06 -10.27
CA LEU A 198 -1.04 0.23 -9.58
C LEU A 198 -1.63 1.33 -10.47
N VAL A 199 -1.09 1.52 -11.67
CA VAL A 199 -1.56 2.57 -12.59
C VAL A 199 -2.98 2.28 -13.06
N ALA A 200 -3.33 1.02 -13.32
CA ALA A 200 -4.70 0.63 -13.69
C ALA A 200 -5.68 0.92 -12.54
N TYR A 201 -5.33 0.55 -11.32
CA TYR A 201 -6.13 0.79 -10.12
C TYR A 201 -6.36 2.29 -9.87
N LEU A 202 -5.30 3.10 -9.89
CA LEU A 202 -5.39 4.56 -9.67
C LEU A 202 -6.24 5.30 -10.73
N ARG A 203 -6.51 4.66 -11.86
CA ARG A 203 -7.40 5.16 -12.92
C ARG A 203 -8.82 4.59 -12.84
N SER A 204 -9.03 3.56 -12.04
CA SER A 204 -10.32 2.88 -11.89
C SER A 204 -11.28 3.65 -10.98
N SER A 205 -12.56 3.27 -11.02
CA SER A 205 -13.58 3.77 -10.09
C SER A 205 -13.38 3.35 -8.64
N GLU A 206 -12.53 2.37 -8.35
CA GLU A 206 -12.32 1.86 -7.00
C GLU A 206 -11.32 2.72 -6.21
N SER A 207 -10.49 3.50 -6.92
CA SER A 207 -9.53 4.45 -6.34
C SER A 207 -10.13 5.80 -5.92
N ARG A 208 -11.47 5.88 -5.79
CA ARG A 208 -12.20 7.13 -5.49
C ARG A 208 -11.87 7.73 -4.13
N GLY A 209 -11.59 6.91 -3.13
CA GLY A 209 -11.23 7.34 -1.77
C GLY A 209 -9.82 7.91 -1.62
N ILE A 210 -9.01 7.90 -2.70
CA ILE A 210 -7.65 8.43 -2.71
C ILE A 210 -7.67 9.92 -3.07
N SER A 211 -6.97 10.72 -2.27
CA SER A 211 -6.82 12.15 -2.53
C SER A 211 -6.12 12.41 -3.88
N ARG A 212 -6.39 13.57 -4.47
CA ARG A 212 -5.75 13.96 -5.74
C ARG A 212 -4.23 14.04 -5.62
N ILE A 213 -3.75 14.51 -4.47
CA ILE A 213 -2.32 14.70 -4.17
C ILE A 213 -1.62 13.34 -4.07
N ASP A 214 -2.19 12.40 -3.32
CA ASP A 214 -1.59 11.07 -3.13
C ASP A 214 -1.57 10.29 -4.44
N ARG A 215 -2.69 10.30 -5.18
CA ARG A 215 -2.76 9.66 -6.51
C ARG A 215 -1.66 10.20 -7.43
N GLN A 216 -1.47 11.51 -7.43
CA GLN A 216 -0.42 12.12 -8.22
C GLN A 216 0.99 11.73 -7.73
N ALA A 217 1.22 11.62 -6.43
CA ALA A 217 2.50 11.20 -5.88
C ALA A 217 2.90 9.80 -6.38
N TYR A 218 1.99 8.83 -6.32
CA TYR A 218 2.21 7.49 -6.87
C TYR A 218 2.50 7.52 -8.37
N LEU A 219 1.64 8.18 -9.15
CA LEU A 219 1.78 8.22 -10.62
C LEU A 219 3.02 8.98 -11.06
N ARG A 220 3.45 10.02 -10.34
CA ARG A 220 4.65 10.79 -10.65
C ARG A 220 5.90 9.94 -10.56
N ARG A 221 5.99 9.05 -9.56
CA ARG A 221 7.14 8.13 -9.39
C ARG A 221 7.29 7.13 -10.53
N ARG A 222 6.19 6.82 -11.23
CA ARG A 222 6.14 5.85 -12.34
C ARG A 222 6.05 6.49 -13.73
N ARG A 223 6.02 7.82 -13.78
CA ARG A 223 6.00 8.58 -15.03
C ARG A 223 7.41 8.61 -15.61
N CYS A 224 7.50 8.48 -16.93
CA CYS A 224 8.75 8.65 -17.66
C CYS A 224 9.42 9.98 -17.32
N THR A 225 10.70 9.93 -16.95
CA THR A 225 11.47 11.10 -16.50
C THR A 225 12.01 11.94 -17.66
N LYS A 226 11.93 11.45 -18.91
CA LYS A 226 12.43 12.16 -20.09
C LYS A 226 11.75 13.52 -20.26
N ILE A 227 12.57 14.56 -20.27
CA ILE A 227 12.19 15.94 -20.58
C ILE A 227 11.94 16.06 -22.09
N ILE A 228 10.99 16.90 -22.47
CA ILE A 228 10.60 17.22 -23.84
C ILE A 228 11.11 18.64 -24.13
N PRO A 229 12.38 18.80 -24.58
CA PRO A 229 13.06 20.10 -24.61
C PRO A 229 12.51 21.09 -25.64
N ASN A 230 11.71 20.61 -26.61
CA ASN A 230 11.05 21.48 -27.58
C ASN A 230 9.71 20.85 -28.02
N ILE A 231 8.66 21.65 -27.99
CA ILE A 231 7.29 21.31 -28.40
C ILE A 231 7.23 20.99 -29.90
N ASP A 232 8.08 21.62 -30.70
CA ASP A 232 8.10 21.45 -32.16
C ASP A 232 9.06 20.35 -32.62
N ASN A 233 9.72 19.66 -31.68
CA ASN A 233 10.63 18.58 -32.02
C ASN A 233 9.86 17.40 -32.64
N PRO A 234 10.23 16.89 -33.83
CA PRO A 234 9.55 15.78 -34.51
C PRO A 234 9.57 14.47 -33.69
N PHE A 235 10.48 14.36 -32.73
CA PHE A 235 10.62 13.22 -31.85
C PHE A 235 9.67 13.23 -30.65
N ASN A 236 8.89 14.30 -30.50
CA ASN A 236 7.90 14.46 -29.44
C ASN A 236 6.50 14.43 -30.04
N GLN A 237 5.69 13.47 -29.64
CA GLN A 237 4.35 13.31 -30.16
C GLN A 237 3.33 13.82 -29.14
N ARG A 238 2.37 14.64 -29.59
CA ARG A 238 1.18 14.93 -28.78
C ARG A 238 0.37 13.64 -28.59
N ALA A 239 -0.16 13.42 -27.39
CA ALA A 239 -0.99 12.27 -27.08
C ALA A 239 -2.41 12.48 -27.61
N TYR A 240 -2.98 11.43 -28.21
CA TYR A 240 -4.33 11.46 -28.78
C TYR A 240 -5.14 10.22 -28.41
N LEU A 241 -6.46 10.37 -28.49
CA LEU A 241 -7.41 9.25 -28.52
C LEU A 241 -8.03 9.15 -29.91
N CYS A 242 -8.31 7.92 -30.35
CA CYS A 242 -9.25 7.76 -31.43
C CYS A 242 -10.64 8.23 -30.98
N HIS A 243 -11.47 8.59 -31.94
CA HIS A 243 -12.81 9.11 -31.69
C HIS A 243 -13.67 8.18 -30.82
N ILE A 244 -13.62 6.87 -31.08
CA ILE A 244 -14.35 5.84 -30.32
C ILE A 244 -13.92 5.83 -28.86
N CYS A 245 -12.60 5.76 -28.59
CA CYS A 245 -12.09 5.80 -27.21
C CYS A 245 -12.40 7.13 -26.52
N ALA A 246 -12.38 8.25 -27.24
CA ALA A 246 -12.72 9.54 -26.65
C ALA A 246 -14.19 9.64 -26.19
N MET A 247 -15.09 8.96 -26.89
CA MET A 247 -16.52 8.89 -26.56
C MET A 247 -16.86 7.85 -25.50
N GLN A 248 -16.28 6.65 -25.60
CA GLN A 248 -16.68 5.50 -24.80
C GLN A 248 -15.82 5.31 -23.54
N PHE A 249 -14.57 5.78 -23.56
CA PHE A 249 -13.63 5.50 -22.48
C PHE A 249 -13.71 6.56 -21.39
N LYS A 250 -13.74 6.10 -20.14
CA LYS A 250 -13.49 6.93 -18.96
C LYS A 250 -12.05 6.70 -18.56
N LEU A 251 -11.22 7.74 -18.65
CA LEU A 251 -9.84 7.65 -18.16
C LEU A 251 -9.79 7.65 -16.62
N GLY A 252 -10.86 8.08 -15.95
CA GLY A 252 -10.95 8.16 -14.49
C GLY A 252 -12.35 7.87 -13.93
N PRO A 253 -12.49 7.85 -12.60
CA PRO A 253 -13.72 7.50 -11.89
C PRO A 253 -14.95 8.36 -12.24
N PHE A 254 -14.73 9.59 -12.72
CA PHE A 254 -15.76 10.63 -12.84
C PHE A 254 -15.69 11.45 -14.13
N THR A 255 -14.77 11.14 -15.04
CA THR A 255 -14.43 12.05 -16.15
C THR A 255 -14.39 11.33 -17.48
N MET A 256 -15.06 11.92 -18.47
CA MET A 256 -14.90 11.53 -19.86
C MET A 256 -13.45 11.76 -20.28
N ALA A 257 -12.93 10.88 -21.14
CA ALA A 257 -11.51 10.93 -21.48
C ALA A 257 -11.05 12.31 -21.99
N LYS A 258 -11.87 13.01 -22.78
CA LYS A 258 -11.55 14.34 -23.33
C LYS A 258 -11.38 15.47 -22.29
N SER A 259 -12.03 15.37 -21.14
CA SER A 259 -11.98 16.39 -20.07
C SER A 259 -11.13 15.95 -18.87
N SER A 260 -10.45 14.82 -18.99
CA SER A 260 -9.64 14.23 -17.95
C SER A 260 -8.14 14.45 -18.21
N CYS A 261 -7.37 14.55 -17.14
CA CYS A 261 -5.92 14.51 -17.23
C CYS A 261 -5.45 13.11 -17.68
N LEU A 262 -4.61 13.03 -18.70
CA LEU A 262 -4.05 11.75 -19.14
C LEU A 262 -3.30 10.99 -18.03
N ILE A 263 -2.70 11.69 -17.07
CA ILE A 263 -1.86 11.09 -16.03
C ILE A 263 -2.74 10.62 -14.88
N CYS A 264 -3.32 11.56 -14.11
CA CYS A 264 -4.06 11.27 -12.88
C CYS A 264 -5.57 11.12 -13.03
N SER A 265 -6.07 11.30 -14.26
CA SER A 265 -7.48 11.17 -14.61
C SER A 265 -8.44 12.15 -13.90
N ASN A 266 -7.90 13.13 -13.16
CA ASN A 266 -8.68 14.21 -12.58
C ASN A 266 -9.30 15.08 -13.68
N MET A 267 -10.45 15.69 -13.36
CA MET A 267 -11.10 16.63 -14.27
C MET A 267 -10.22 17.86 -14.47
N ILE A 268 -10.05 18.27 -15.72
CA ILE A 268 -9.38 19.52 -16.07
C ILE A 268 -10.44 20.64 -16.03
N ILE A 269 -10.47 21.37 -14.92
CA ILE A 269 -11.35 22.53 -14.75
C ILE A 269 -10.84 23.64 -15.68
N GLY A 270 -11.71 24.17 -16.55
CA GLY A 270 -11.39 25.24 -17.51
C GLY A 270 -10.98 24.80 -18.93
N GLY A 271 -11.08 23.50 -19.26
CA GLY A 271 -10.62 22.94 -20.55
C GLY A 271 -11.34 23.39 -21.83
N ASN A 272 -12.36 24.24 -21.73
CA ASN A 272 -13.07 24.84 -22.87
C ASN A 272 -12.76 26.35 -23.04
N MET A 273 -11.71 26.88 -22.42
CA MET A 273 -11.29 28.27 -22.70
C MET A 273 -10.55 28.35 -24.04
N THR A 274 -11.35 28.61 -25.07
CA THR A 274 -11.05 29.45 -26.23
C THR A 274 -9.67 30.12 -26.21
N GLN A 275 -8.70 29.44 -26.82
CA GLN A 275 -7.59 29.93 -27.67
C GLN A 275 -6.65 31.07 -27.20
N THR A 276 -6.87 31.73 -26.07
CA THR A 276 -6.08 32.91 -25.69
C THR A 276 -5.05 32.57 -24.61
N ASN A 277 -3.96 31.95 -25.08
CA ASN A 277 -2.58 32.07 -24.55
C ASN A 277 -2.16 31.64 -23.12
N ALA A 278 -3.02 31.14 -22.24
CA ALA A 278 -2.54 30.67 -20.93
C ALA A 278 -2.21 29.15 -20.93
N PHE A 279 -1.06 28.79 -21.51
CA PHE A 279 -0.41 27.47 -21.43
C PHE A 279 -1.26 26.28 -21.91
N LYS A 280 -1.15 25.92 -23.20
CA LYS A 280 -1.68 24.64 -23.70
C LYS A 280 -0.99 23.49 -22.94
N ARG A 281 -1.66 22.93 -21.92
CA ARG A 281 -1.19 21.77 -21.13
C ARG A 281 -1.38 20.48 -21.92
N GLU A 282 -0.80 20.43 -23.11
CA GLU A 282 -0.90 19.29 -24.02
C GLU A 282 -0.18 18.10 -23.40
N ALA A 283 -0.85 16.95 -23.38
CA ALA A 283 -0.18 15.71 -23.02
C ALA A 283 0.77 15.32 -24.17
N ARG A 284 2.04 15.03 -23.84
CA ARG A 284 3.08 14.70 -24.82
C ARG A 284 3.82 13.44 -24.44
N LEU A 285 4.25 12.69 -25.45
CA LEU A 285 4.98 11.42 -25.33
C LEU A 285 6.37 11.61 -25.94
N CYS A 286 7.39 11.07 -25.29
CA CYS A 286 8.73 10.97 -25.86
C CYS A 286 8.77 9.85 -26.90
N GLN A 287 9.85 9.73 -27.66
CA GLN A 287 10.05 8.67 -28.65
C GLN A 287 9.71 7.27 -28.11
N LYS A 288 10.17 6.88 -26.91
CA LYS A 288 9.92 5.54 -26.32
C LYS A 288 8.43 5.24 -26.17
N HIS A 289 7.62 6.26 -25.85
CA HIS A 289 6.20 6.09 -25.52
C HIS A 289 5.25 6.54 -26.63
N GLY A 290 5.75 7.26 -27.63
CA GLY A 290 5.03 7.65 -28.84
C GLY A 290 5.13 6.58 -29.94
N SER A 291 4.31 6.73 -30.97
CA SER A 291 4.38 5.88 -32.16
C SER A 291 5.53 6.35 -33.06
N ILE A 292 6.70 5.73 -32.91
CA ILE A 292 7.81 5.89 -33.85
C ILE A 292 7.44 5.16 -35.15
N GLY A 293 7.63 5.82 -36.31
CA GLY A 293 7.64 5.14 -37.61
C GLY A 293 6.49 5.44 -38.56
N TYR A 294 5.51 6.26 -38.17
CA TYR A 294 4.42 6.63 -39.08
C TYR A 294 4.31 8.16 -39.25
N PRO A 295 4.88 8.75 -40.31
CA PRO A 295 4.92 10.21 -40.48
C PRO A 295 3.53 10.86 -40.58
N ASN A 296 2.56 10.11 -41.12
CA ASN A 296 1.20 10.59 -41.40
C ASN A 296 0.11 9.98 -40.50
N SER A 297 0.50 9.24 -39.46
CA SER A 297 -0.46 8.67 -38.52
C SER A 297 -0.03 8.87 -37.07
N ILE A 298 -1.00 8.80 -36.18
CA ILE A 298 -0.83 8.90 -34.74
C ILE A 298 -1.53 7.72 -34.08
N GLN A 299 -0.98 7.23 -32.98
CA GLN A 299 -1.53 6.08 -32.29
C GLN A 299 -2.42 6.53 -31.13
N CYS A 300 -3.62 5.95 -31.03
CA CYS A 300 -4.49 6.13 -29.87
C CYS A 300 -3.78 5.59 -28.62
N VAL A 301 -3.69 6.42 -27.56
CA VAL A 301 -2.97 6.00 -26.34
C VAL A 301 -3.62 4.83 -25.60
N VAL A 302 -4.93 4.64 -25.76
CA VAL A 302 -5.73 3.57 -25.14
C VAL A 302 -5.73 2.30 -25.98
N CYS A 303 -6.40 2.29 -27.13
CA CYS A 303 -6.59 1.08 -27.94
C CYS A 303 -5.44 0.77 -28.90
N LYS A 304 -4.42 1.65 -28.98
CA LYS A 304 -3.27 1.49 -29.88
C LYS A 304 -3.59 1.46 -31.38
N SER A 305 -4.83 1.75 -31.77
CA SER A 305 -5.22 1.91 -33.18
C SER A 305 -4.54 3.14 -33.79
N LEU A 306 -4.05 3.00 -35.02
CA LEU A 306 -3.49 4.08 -35.82
C LEU A 306 -4.62 4.95 -36.38
N GLN A 307 -4.44 6.26 -36.32
CA GLN A 307 -5.36 7.27 -36.82
C GLN A 307 -4.60 8.22 -37.74
N PRO A 308 -5.22 8.75 -38.81
CA PRO A 308 -4.57 9.76 -39.64
C PRO A 308 -4.21 10.99 -38.80
N LYS A 309 -3.01 11.54 -39.02
CA LYS A 309 -2.57 12.75 -38.34
C LYS A 309 -3.45 13.93 -38.77
N PRO A 310 -4.06 14.68 -37.85
CA PRO A 310 -4.93 15.79 -38.23
C PRO A 310 -4.11 16.89 -38.93
N THR A 311 -4.53 17.27 -40.13
CA THR A 311 -3.96 18.39 -40.88
C THR A 311 -4.66 19.68 -40.45
N GLY A 312 -4.17 20.32 -39.39
CA GLY A 312 -4.71 21.59 -38.87
C GLY A 312 -5.56 21.44 -37.61
N THR A 313 -6.49 22.36 -37.39
CA THR A 313 -7.47 22.27 -36.28
C THR A 313 -8.42 21.11 -36.54
N ALA A 314 -8.62 20.25 -35.54
CA ALA A 314 -9.59 19.16 -35.62
C ALA A 314 -10.98 19.75 -35.93
N THR A 315 -11.51 19.45 -37.11
CA THR A 315 -12.76 20.01 -37.64
C THR A 315 -13.79 18.92 -37.87
N LYS A 316 -13.36 17.68 -38.14
CA LYS A 316 -14.25 16.55 -38.36
C LYS A 316 -14.51 15.84 -37.04
N ILE A 317 -15.74 15.37 -36.89
CA ILE A 317 -16.16 14.58 -35.72
C ILE A 317 -15.24 13.36 -35.53
N THR A 318 -14.81 12.73 -36.62
CA THR A 318 -13.93 11.55 -36.63
C THR A 318 -12.47 11.85 -36.32
N ASP A 319 -12.07 13.12 -36.20
CA ASP A 319 -10.68 13.48 -35.94
C ASP A 319 -10.24 12.96 -34.57
N PRO A 320 -8.98 12.53 -34.43
CA PRO A 320 -8.44 12.08 -33.16
C PRO A 320 -8.45 13.22 -32.14
N VAL A 321 -8.87 12.89 -30.92
CA VAL A 321 -9.08 13.88 -29.85
C VAL A 321 -7.76 14.10 -29.11
N PRO A 322 -7.23 15.34 -29.08
CA PRO A 322 -6.01 15.62 -28.34
C PRO A 322 -6.23 15.50 -26.83
N LEU A 323 -5.23 14.95 -26.14
CA LEU A 323 -5.24 14.82 -24.69
C LEU A 323 -4.48 15.95 -24.00
N ASN A 324 -4.87 16.23 -22.76
CA ASN A 324 -4.30 17.27 -21.92
C ASN A 324 -3.92 16.72 -20.55
N ILE A 325 -3.16 17.51 -19.79
CA ILE A 325 -2.82 17.23 -18.38
C ILE A 325 -3.36 18.33 -17.46
N CYS A 326 -3.69 17.97 -16.20
CA CYS A 326 -4.11 18.96 -15.21
C CYS A 326 -2.93 19.85 -14.78
N PHE A 327 -3.24 20.95 -14.10
CA PHE A 327 -2.23 21.88 -13.56
C PHE A 327 -1.23 21.15 -12.66
N ASP A 328 -1.73 20.37 -11.72
CA ASP A 328 -0.88 19.73 -10.72
C ASP A 328 0.13 18.79 -11.40
N CYS A 329 -0.33 17.97 -12.36
CA CYS A 329 0.52 17.05 -13.13
C CYS A 329 1.50 17.76 -14.07
N TRP A 330 1.20 18.99 -14.48
CA TRP A 330 2.12 19.84 -15.23
C TRP A 330 3.19 20.43 -14.30
N CYS A 331 2.80 21.06 -13.19
CA CYS A 331 3.72 21.65 -12.21
C CYS A 331 4.67 20.62 -11.60
N ALA A 332 4.20 19.40 -11.33
CA ALA A 332 5.03 18.32 -10.81
C ALA A 332 6.16 17.88 -11.74
N GLY A 333 6.14 18.29 -13.02
CA GLY A 333 7.25 18.08 -13.95
C GLY A 333 8.45 19.00 -13.72
N GLY A 334 8.30 20.03 -12.88
CA GLY A 334 9.33 21.04 -12.61
C GLY A 334 9.63 21.87 -13.84
N ALA A 335 8.82 22.90 -14.12
CA ALA A 335 8.87 23.90 -15.22
C ALA A 335 9.01 23.39 -16.67
N ALA A 336 9.67 22.27 -16.91
CA ALA A 336 9.87 21.64 -18.20
C ALA A 336 8.81 20.55 -18.46
N PRO A 337 8.24 20.49 -19.68
CA PRO A 337 7.29 19.44 -20.03
C PRO A 337 8.00 18.08 -20.04
N ARG A 338 7.39 17.10 -19.38
CA ARG A 338 7.87 15.71 -19.33
C ARG A 338 6.97 14.78 -20.13
N CYS A 339 7.52 13.65 -20.56
CA CYS A 339 6.75 12.58 -21.16
C CYS A 339 5.60 12.12 -20.24
N CYS A 340 4.38 11.96 -20.79
CA CYS A 340 3.20 11.50 -20.07
C CYS A 340 3.03 9.97 -20.09
N GLY A 341 4.00 9.24 -20.67
CA GLY A 341 4.06 7.79 -20.64
C GLY A 341 4.48 7.29 -19.25
N PHE A 342 4.11 6.05 -18.94
CA PHE A 342 4.50 5.36 -17.71
C PHE A 342 5.54 4.30 -18.02
N GLU A 343 6.53 4.18 -17.14
CA GLU A 343 7.50 3.09 -17.13
C GLU A 343 6.95 2.02 -16.18
N LEU A 344 6.50 0.91 -16.75
CA LEU A 344 5.78 -0.17 -16.04
C LEU A 344 6.62 -1.45 -15.93
N ASP A 345 7.89 -1.38 -16.34
CA ASP A 345 8.86 -2.47 -16.32
C ASP A 345 9.55 -2.61 -14.94
#